data_AF-A0A0K8RK64-F1
#
_entry.id   AF-A0A0K8RK64-F1
#
_cell.length_a   1.000
_cell.length_b   1.000
_cell.length_c   1.000
_cell.angle_alpha   90.00
_cell.angle_beta   90.00
_cell.angle_gamma   90.00
#
_symmetry.space_group_name_H-M   'P 1'
#
loop_
_entity.id
_entity.type
_entity.pdbx_description
1 polymer ?
#
loop_
_entity_poly.entity_id
_entity_poly.type
_entity_poly.pdbx_seq_one_letter_code
_entity_poly.pdbx_strand_id
1 'polypeptide(L)'
;MIVTGIFLLFAAVPLVSVAEDTTSAVPDECMKISLESFGAVNCQTSLTTMLGEWCSTIFSRRKEKGGWLGTVGKSGCKVCCVFKNENNTQFYQITKAPRSLPCGNGKFCKDGSCP
;
A
#
# COMPACT_ATOMS: atom_id res chain seq x y z
N MET A 1 -21.53 -56.47 -25.67
CA MET A 1 -20.30 -55.83 -26.19
C MET A 1 -20.44 -54.33 -25.96
N ILE A 2 -19.75 -53.81 -24.95
CA ILE A 2 -19.76 -52.39 -24.57
C ILE A 2 -18.76 -51.69 -25.48
N VAL A 3 -19.26 -50.81 -26.36
CA VAL A 3 -18.40 -49.89 -27.12
C VAL A 3 -18.51 -48.55 -26.41
N THR A 4 -17.64 -48.38 -25.42
CA THR A 4 -17.36 -47.15 -24.68
C THR A 4 -16.88 -46.07 -25.66
N GLY A 5 -17.82 -45.26 -26.16
CA GLY A 5 -17.51 -44.01 -26.84
C GLY A 5 -17.08 -42.98 -25.81
N ILE A 6 -15.78 -42.68 -25.80
CA ILE A 6 -15.11 -41.78 -24.85
C ILE A 6 -15.56 -40.35 -25.17
N PHE A 7 -16.44 -39.79 -24.34
CA PHE A 7 -16.73 -38.35 -24.33
C PHE A 7 -15.50 -37.61 -23.78
N LEU A 8 -14.70 -37.02 -24.67
CA LEU A 8 -13.65 -36.07 -24.32
C LEU A 8 -14.30 -34.74 -23.90
N LEU A 9 -14.66 -34.63 -22.64
CA LEU A 9 -14.97 -33.36 -22.00
C LEU A 9 -13.65 -32.63 -21.72
N PHE A 10 -13.27 -31.74 -22.63
CA PHE A 10 -12.24 -30.75 -22.35
C PHE A 10 -12.78 -29.80 -21.27
N ALA A 11 -12.46 -30.11 -20.01
CA ALA A 11 -12.65 -29.19 -18.90
C ALA A 11 -11.68 -28.01 -19.10
N ALA A 12 -12.15 -26.98 -19.81
CA ALA A 12 -11.53 -25.66 -19.75
C ALA A 12 -11.83 -25.11 -18.36
N VAL A 13 -10.95 -25.40 -17.39
CA VAL A 13 -10.96 -24.72 -16.11
C VAL A 13 -10.51 -23.29 -16.40
N PRO A 14 -11.37 -22.26 -16.23
CA PRO A 14 -10.84 -20.92 -16.18
C PRO A 14 -10.00 -20.90 -14.90
N LEU A 15 -8.69 -20.96 -15.05
CA LEU A 15 -7.76 -20.50 -14.04
C LEU A 15 -8.04 -19.00 -13.91
N VAL A 16 -9.09 -18.67 -13.15
CA VAL A 16 -9.29 -17.34 -12.61
C VAL A 16 -8.11 -17.20 -11.66
N SER A 17 -7.03 -16.62 -12.19
CA SER A 17 -5.95 -16.07 -11.39
C SER A 17 -6.60 -15.02 -10.51
N VAL A 18 -7.10 -15.45 -9.35
CA VAL A 18 -7.28 -14.55 -8.23
C VAL A 18 -5.87 -14.11 -7.93
N ALA A 19 -5.51 -12.93 -8.44
CA ALA A 19 -4.36 -12.22 -7.94
C ALA A 19 -4.70 -11.95 -6.47
N GLU A 20 -4.35 -12.91 -5.63
CA GLU A 20 -4.36 -12.76 -4.19
C GLU A 20 -3.32 -11.69 -3.92
N ASP A 21 -3.80 -10.45 -3.89
CA ASP A 21 -3.06 -9.31 -3.44
C ASP A 21 -2.43 -9.68 -2.10
N THR A 22 -1.11 -9.88 -2.09
CA THR A 22 -0.25 -10.17 -0.94
C THR A 22 -0.13 -8.96 -0.02
N THR A 23 -1.27 -8.32 0.23
CA THR A 23 -1.44 -7.12 1.01
C THR A 23 -1.78 -7.58 2.41
N SER A 24 -0.81 -7.49 3.32
CA SER A 24 -1.09 -7.58 4.75
C SER A 24 -2.28 -6.66 5.08
N ALA A 25 -3.24 -7.12 5.86
CA ALA A 25 -4.53 -6.44 6.10
C ALA A 25 -4.38 -4.91 6.16
N VAL A 26 -5.02 -4.21 5.22
CA VAL A 26 -4.95 -2.75 5.15
C VAL A 26 -5.69 -2.19 6.37
N PRO A 27 -5.02 -1.40 7.23
CA PRO A 27 -5.68 -0.79 8.38
C PRO A 27 -6.83 0.13 7.95
N ASP A 28 -7.89 0.24 8.76
CA ASP A 28 -9.09 1.05 8.45
C ASP A 28 -8.80 2.52 8.08
N GLU A 29 -7.74 3.09 8.65
CA GLU A 29 -7.29 4.46 8.39
C GLU A 29 -6.58 4.63 7.05
N CYS A 30 -6.21 3.52 6.40
CA CYS A 30 -5.42 3.46 5.19
C CYS A 30 -6.23 3.02 3.99
N MET A 31 -5.82 3.52 2.83
CA MET A 31 -6.30 3.04 1.54
C MET A 31 -5.24 2.14 0.94
N LYS A 32 -5.69 1.12 0.21
CA LYS A 32 -4.80 0.24 -0.54
C LYS A 32 -4.09 1.05 -1.63
N ILE A 33 -2.77 0.89 -1.72
CA ILE A 33 -1.95 1.57 -2.75
C ILE A 33 -1.69 0.58 -3.89
N SER A 34 -1.99 0.97 -5.12
CA SER A 34 -1.67 0.17 -6.31
C SER A 34 -0.15 0.02 -6.47
N LEU A 35 0.30 -1.13 -6.98
CA LEU A 35 1.72 -1.35 -7.31
C LEU A 35 2.23 -0.35 -8.35
N GLU A 36 1.37 0.13 -9.25
CA GLU A 36 1.70 1.15 -10.25
C GLU A 36 2.08 2.49 -9.60
N SER A 37 1.47 2.82 -8.45
CA SER A 37 1.82 4.03 -7.69
C SER A 37 3.28 3.99 -7.23
N PHE A 38 3.82 2.82 -6.90
CA PHE A 38 5.26 2.70 -6.60
C PHE A 38 6.16 2.91 -7.83
N GLY A 39 5.67 2.64 -9.04
CA GLY A 39 6.41 2.90 -10.28
C GLY A 39 6.38 4.36 -10.70
N ALA A 40 5.25 5.04 -10.52
CA ALA A 40 5.05 6.42 -10.94
C ALA A 40 5.67 7.46 -9.99
N VAL A 41 5.76 7.15 -8.69
CA VAL A 41 6.20 8.11 -7.65
C VAL A 41 7.71 8.44 -7.72
N ASN A 42 8.50 7.61 -8.39
CA ASN A 42 9.93 7.88 -8.61
C ASN A 42 10.19 9.02 -9.63
N CYS A 43 9.17 9.50 -10.35
CA CYS A 43 9.33 10.55 -11.37
C CYS A 43 8.92 11.96 -10.92
N GLN A 44 8.21 12.12 -9.79
CA GLN A 44 7.77 13.43 -9.28
C GLN A 44 7.88 13.52 -7.75
N THR A 45 8.42 14.64 -7.25
CA THR A 45 8.44 14.96 -5.82
C THR A 45 7.02 15.23 -5.34
N SER A 46 6.32 14.17 -4.97
CA SER A 46 4.94 14.20 -4.52
C SER A 46 4.86 14.18 -3.00
N LEU A 47 3.71 14.60 -2.44
CA LEU A 47 3.40 14.41 -1.03
C LEU A 47 3.59 12.94 -0.61
N THR A 48 3.31 12.00 -1.51
CA THR A 48 3.47 10.57 -1.24
C THR A 48 4.93 10.13 -1.11
N THR A 49 5.84 10.73 -1.88
CA THR A 49 7.29 10.51 -1.77
C THR A 49 7.82 11.11 -0.47
N MET A 50 7.44 12.36 -0.16
CA MET A 50 7.87 13.05 1.07
C MET A 50 7.38 12.32 2.33
N LEU A 51 6.12 11.88 2.34
CA LEU A 51 5.61 11.04 3.42
C LEU A 51 6.27 9.66 3.43
N GLY A 52 6.67 9.12 2.28
CA GLY A 52 7.45 7.89 2.17
C GLY A 52 8.83 8.00 2.83
N GLU A 53 9.55 9.10 2.61
CA GLU A 53 10.83 9.38 3.29
C GLU A 53 10.66 9.56 4.80
N TRP A 54 9.59 10.24 5.21
CA TRP A 54 9.21 10.34 6.62
C TRP A 54 8.94 8.97 7.25
N CYS A 55 8.17 8.13 6.57
CA CYS A 55 7.92 6.75 6.97
C CYS A 55 9.22 5.94 7.07
N SER A 56 10.12 6.06 6.10
CA SER A 56 11.43 5.41 6.11
C SER A 56 12.25 5.85 7.33
N THR A 57 12.21 7.12 7.69
CA THR A 57 12.93 7.66 8.86
C THR A 57 12.39 7.06 10.16
N ILE A 58 11.07 7.01 10.33
CA ILE A 58 10.42 6.49 11.55
C ILE A 58 10.54 4.97 11.65
N PHE A 59 10.38 4.25 10.54
CA PHE A 59 10.32 2.80 10.49
C PHE A 59 11.60 2.15 9.95
N SER A 60 12.71 2.90 10.00
CA SER A 60 14.07 2.57 9.54
C SER A 60 14.65 1.25 10.09
N ARG A 61 13.95 0.56 11.00
CA ARG A 61 14.37 -0.71 11.60
C ARG A 61 14.23 -1.94 10.71
N ARG A 62 13.65 -1.84 9.51
CA ARG A 62 13.67 -2.97 8.57
C ARG A 62 15.01 -3.01 7.86
N LYS A 63 15.86 -3.98 8.21
CA LYS A 63 17.04 -4.40 7.41
C LYS A 63 16.65 -4.96 6.03
N GLU A 64 15.44 -4.69 5.56
CA GLU A 64 14.86 -5.23 4.34
C GLU A 64 15.06 -4.21 3.22
N LYS A 65 15.54 -4.69 2.08
CA LYS A 65 15.58 -3.88 0.85
C LYS A 65 14.15 -3.65 0.36
N GLY A 66 13.84 -2.39 0.05
CA GLY A 66 12.51 -2.01 -0.39
C GLY A 66 12.30 -0.50 -0.42
N GLY A 67 11.10 -0.09 -0.81
CA GLY A 67 10.69 1.31 -0.90
C GLY A 67 9.55 1.63 0.06
N TRP A 68 9.54 2.86 0.57
CA TRP A 68 8.47 3.40 1.39
C TRP A 68 7.66 4.42 0.60
N LEU A 69 6.34 4.31 0.69
CA LEU A 69 5.40 5.36 0.33
C LEU A 69 4.59 5.78 1.55
N GLY A 70 4.14 7.02 1.57
CA GLY A 70 3.24 7.52 2.59
C GLY A 70 2.00 8.16 1.99
N THR A 71 0.85 8.00 2.62
CA THR A 71 -0.39 8.70 2.25
C THR A 71 -1.02 9.32 3.49
N VAL A 72 -1.85 10.35 3.29
CA VAL A 72 -2.68 10.87 4.37
C VAL A 72 -3.82 9.89 4.63
N GLY A 73 -3.96 9.45 5.88
CA GLY A 73 -5.05 8.59 6.31
C GLY A 73 -6.38 9.35 6.36
N LYS A 74 -7.48 8.61 6.51
CA LYS A 74 -8.85 9.18 6.51
C LYS A 74 -9.02 10.34 7.51
N SER A 75 -8.37 10.26 8.67
CA SER A 75 -8.44 11.30 9.71
C SER A 75 -7.56 12.54 9.46
N GLY A 76 -6.93 12.70 8.29
CA GLY A 76 -6.17 13.90 7.87
C GLY A 76 -4.81 14.12 8.54
N CYS A 77 -4.65 13.75 9.81
CA CYS A 77 -3.41 13.89 10.58
C CYS A 77 -2.76 12.57 10.99
N LYS A 78 -3.22 11.47 10.39
CA LYS A 78 -2.53 10.18 10.40
C LYS A 78 -1.89 9.97 9.04
N VAL A 79 -0.75 9.30 9.02
CA VAL A 79 -0.04 8.93 7.79
C VAL A 79 -0.03 7.42 7.70
N CYS A 80 -0.44 6.92 6.54
CA CYS A 80 -0.38 5.53 6.17
C CYS A 80 0.91 5.26 5.42
N CYS A 81 1.82 4.57 6.10
CA CYS A 81 3.11 4.16 5.58
C CYS A 81 2.98 2.79 4.96
N VAL A 82 3.39 2.66 3.70
CA VAL A 82 3.39 1.39 2.97
C VAL A 82 4.81 1.08 2.57
N PHE A 83 5.35 0.00 3.11
CA PHE A 83 6.62 -0.56 2.67
C PHE A 83 6.37 -1.63 1.63
N LYS A 84 7.08 -1.55 0.51
CA LYS A 84 7.13 -2.60 -0.50
C LYS A 84 8.52 -3.25 -0.48
N ASN A 85 8.57 -4.54 -0.22
CA ASN A 85 9.83 -5.30 -0.31
C ASN A 85 10.15 -5.67 -1.78
N GLU A 86 11.32 -6.27 -2.02
CA GLU A 86 11.74 -6.74 -3.36
C GLU A 86 10.80 -7.82 -3.95
N ASN A 87 10.08 -8.56 -3.10
CA ASN A 87 9.09 -9.56 -3.52
C ASN A 87 7.70 -8.95 -3.84
N ASN A 88 7.59 -7.62 -3.96
CA ASN A 88 6.36 -6.87 -4.17
C ASN A 88 5.29 -7.06 -3.07
N THR A 89 5.65 -7.60 -1.91
CA THR A 89 4.78 -7.68 -0.74
C THR A 89 4.67 -6.31 -0.09
N GLN A 90 3.44 -5.92 0.25
CA GLN A 90 3.15 -4.64 0.87
C GLN A 90 2.85 -4.78 2.37
N PHE A 91 3.45 -3.91 3.17
CA PHE A 91 3.26 -3.85 4.61
C PHE A 91 2.81 -2.47 5.03
N TYR A 92 1.64 -2.41 5.67
CA TYR A 92 0.99 -1.17 6.06
C TYR A 92 1.27 -0.88 7.53
N GLN A 93 1.63 0.36 7.84
CA GLN A 93 1.74 0.87 9.20
C GLN A 93 1.14 2.27 9.28
N ILE A 94 0.50 2.58 10.41
CA ILE A 94 -0.03 3.91 10.66
C ILE A 94 0.93 4.65 11.59
N THR A 95 1.21 5.90 11.26
CA THR A 95 1.93 6.83 12.14
C THR A 95 1.21 8.17 12.21
N LYS A 96 1.66 9.04 13.12
CA LYS A 96 1.20 10.42 13.19
C LYS A 96 1.81 11.23 12.04
N ALA A 97 1.02 12.13 11.47
CA ALA A 97 1.53 13.07 10.48
C ALA A 97 2.63 13.97 11.06
N PRO A 98 3.62 14.38 10.23
CA PRO A 98 4.58 15.38 10.63
C PRO A 98 3.87 16.70 10.98
N ARG A 99 4.44 17.47 11.91
CA ARG A 99 3.88 18.76 12.36
C ARG A 99 3.84 19.83 11.26
N SER A 100 4.50 19.59 10.14
CA SER A 100 4.47 20.43 8.94
C SER A 100 3.36 20.06 7.97
N LEU A 101 2.60 18.99 8.20
CA LEU A 101 1.50 18.58 7.32
C LEU A 101 0.29 19.52 7.53
N PRO A 102 -0.16 20.24 6.49
CA PRO A 102 -1.35 21.09 6.59
C PRO A 102 -2.61 20.22 6.70
N CYS A 103 -3.54 20.60 7.57
CA CYS A 103 -4.80 19.88 7.80
C CYS A 103 -6.06 20.72 7.54
N GLY A 104 -5.90 21.96 7.08
CA GLY A 104 -6.99 22.85 6.65
C GLY A 104 -6.92 24.23 7.31
N ASN A 105 -7.45 25.26 6.63
CA ASN A 105 -7.57 26.64 7.15
C ASN A 105 -6.28 27.20 7.79
N GLY A 106 -5.13 26.95 7.17
CA GLY A 106 -3.81 27.41 7.67
C GLY A 106 -3.32 26.69 8.93
N LYS A 107 -4.01 25.63 9.36
CA LYS A 107 -3.62 24.79 10.50
C LYS A 107 -2.78 23.61 10.06
N PHE A 108 -1.94 23.15 10.98
CA PHE A 108 -1.05 22.02 10.79
C PHE A 108 -1.35 20.92 11.80
N CYS A 109 -1.05 19.68 11.41
CA CYS A 109 -1.25 18.53 12.27
C CYS A 109 -0.43 18.63 13.56
N LYS A 110 -1.08 18.32 14.68
CA LYS A 110 -0.46 18.25 16.00
C LYS A 110 -0.85 16.96 16.69
N ASP A 111 0.15 16.12 16.98
CA ASP A 111 0.01 14.87 17.72
C ASP A 111 -0.99 13.84 17.17
N GLY A 112 -1.29 13.90 15.86
CA GLY A 112 -2.23 13.01 15.18
C GLY A 112 -3.62 13.61 14.94
N SER A 113 -3.82 14.87 15.30
CA SER A 113 -5.09 15.61 15.15
C SER A 113 -4.87 16.97 14.49
N CYS A 114 -5.92 17.50 13.86
CA CYS A 114 -5.95 18.89 13.41
C CYS A 114 -6.50 19.77 14.55
N PRO A 115 -5.75 20.76 15.05
CA PRO A 115 -6.21 21.69 16.08
C PRO A 115 -7.26 22.70 15.57
#